data_AF-A0A511J7T7-F1
#
_entry.id   AF-A0A511J7T7-F1
#
_cell.length_a   1.000
_cell.length_b   1.000
_cell.length_c   1.000
_cell.angle_alpha   90.00
_cell.angle_beta   90.00
_cell.angle_gamma   90.00
#
_symmetry.space_group_name_H-M   'P 1'
#
loop_
_entity.id
_entity.type
_entity.pdbx_description
1 polymer ?
#
loop_
_entity_poly.entity_id
_entity_poly.type
_entity_poly.pdbx_seq_one_letter_code
_entity_poly.pdbx_strand_id
1 'polypeptide(L)'
;MTNRWALWLERNGTREFALGRKAGWDAFVNAAPREPLERLDRVELERLGAEERAAYDECRMVWNANLPTINTFQVLDAYDVLDQVMASSRRDGDRLRGAAVVDAPAGNGKTTIAKQFGRDLHRRVCGTQGHLTAEGHQRWPVAFVPLAAGITLKGLNTKILEFYGHPGARKASTSTLGALAVDCVLSCQTKMIIIDDLHFIDFKHRNGMDVSNHLKWLANEMPVTFVYTGVNLTEKRFFDEGLLGEQTAYAQTSRRATRCAVEAFRIDNEAGYRAWTALLRALEKHIVLADAREGMLTDEAREIFRRTQGNINSLTTLLDRACHRAIRSGAETIDRSIIDRVILDNAAEVSAARR
;
A
#
# COMPACT_ATOMS: atom_id res chain seq x y z
N MET A 1 -36.39 -7.97 16.98
CA MET A 1 -35.88 -8.23 15.61
C MET A 1 -34.41 -7.87 15.59
N THR A 2 -33.53 -8.77 15.18
CA THR A 2 -32.09 -8.47 15.12
C THR A 2 -31.84 -7.49 13.98
N ASN A 3 -31.31 -6.30 14.29
CA ASN A 3 -30.97 -5.28 13.29
C ASN A 3 -29.90 -5.84 12.34
N ARG A 4 -30.28 -6.05 11.07
CA ARG A 4 -29.40 -6.67 10.06
C ARG A 4 -28.13 -5.85 9.79
N TRP A 5 -28.19 -4.53 9.95
CA TRP A 5 -27.05 -3.63 9.78
C TRP A 5 -26.04 -3.78 10.91
N ALA A 6 -26.52 -3.98 12.14
CA ALA A 6 -25.63 -4.28 13.27
C ALA A 6 -24.87 -5.60 13.05
N LEU A 7 -25.54 -6.64 12.52
CA LEU A 7 -24.88 -7.89 12.14
C LEU A 7 -23.87 -7.70 11.00
N TRP A 8 -24.18 -6.85 10.03
CA TRP A 8 -23.24 -6.53 8.95
C TRP A 8 -21.99 -5.84 9.49
N LEU A 9 -22.12 -4.87 10.41
CA LEU A 9 -20.99 -4.18 11.05
C LEU A 9 -20.10 -5.12 11.86
N GLU A 10 -20.69 -6.07 12.59
CA GLU A 10 -19.92 -7.06 13.37
C GLU A 10 -18.99 -7.88 12.46
N ARG A 11 -19.44 -8.21 11.24
CA ARG A 11 -18.67 -9.02 10.28
C ARG A 11 -17.74 -8.20 9.37
N ASN A 12 -18.12 -6.96 9.08
CA ASN A 12 -17.51 -6.13 8.03
C ASN A 12 -16.90 -4.81 8.54
N GLY A 13 -16.83 -4.62 9.85
CA GLY A 13 -16.23 -3.45 10.49
C GLY A 13 -14.78 -3.16 10.08
N THR A 14 -14.21 -2.13 10.69
CA THR A 14 -12.80 -1.77 10.46
C THR A 14 -11.88 -2.90 10.92
N ARG A 15 -10.96 -3.32 10.04
CA ARG A 15 -9.97 -4.36 10.33
C ARG A 15 -8.60 -3.71 10.45
N GLU A 16 -7.92 -3.94 11.55
CA GLU A 16 -6.56 -3.46 11.78
C GLU A 16 -5.55 -4.58 11.54
N PHE A 17 -4.52 -4.30 10.74
CA PHE A 17 -3.47 -5.27 10.43
C PHE A 17 -2.11 -4.74 10.88
N ALA A 18 -1.49 -5.40 11.85
CA ALA A 18 -0.11 -5.15 12.23
C ALA A 18 0.86 -5.80 11.21
N LEU A 19 0.96 -5.23 10.01
CA LEU A 19 1.66 -5.84 8.87
C LEU A 19 3.15 -6.10 9.12
N GLY A 20 3.77 -5.39 10.05
CA GLY A 20 5.14 -5.64 10.51
C GLY A 20 5.31 -6.92 11.33
N ARG A 21 4.26 -7.71 11.52
CA ARG A 21 4.24 -9.01 12.24
C ARG A 21 3.61 -10.06 11.34
N LYS A 22 4.14 -11.28 11.33
CA LYS A 22 3.61 -12.38 10.51
C LYS A 22 2.12 -12.63 10.72
N ALA A 23 1.62 -12.51 11.95
CA ALA A 23 0.19 -12.68 12.25
C ALA A 23 -0.68 -11.58 11.62
N GLY A 24 -0.23 -10.32 11.64
CA GLY A 24 -0.94 -9.22 11.00
C GLY A 24 -0.85 -9.28 9.48
N TRP A 25 0.29 -9.72 8.94
CA TRP A 25 0.44 -10.01 7.52
C TRP A 25 -0.47 -11.16 7.06
N ASP A 26 -0.52 -12.26 7.80
CA ASP A 26 -1.41 -13.40 7.51
C ASP A 26 -2.88 -13.00 7.52
N ALA A 27 -3.32 -12.25 8.55
CA ALA A 27 -4.67 -11.72 8.62
C ALA A 27 -5.00 -10.83 7.41
N PHE A 28 -4.08 -9.99 6.96
CA PHE A 28 -4.24 -9.19 5.74
C PHE A 28 -4.30 -10.05 4.47
N VAL A 29 -3.42 -11.05 4.36
CA VAL A 29 -3.38 -11.97 3.22
C VAL A 29 -4.68 -12.74 3.13
N ASN A 30 -5.20 -13.26 4.23
CA ASN A 30 -6.38 -14.13 4.27
C ASN A 30 -7.70 -13.37 4.47
N ALA A 31 -7.66 -12.06 4.65
CA ALA A 31 -8.86 -11.24 4.73
C ALA A 31 -9.74 -11.43 3.48
N ALA A 32 -10.97 -11.90 3.70
CA ALA A 32 -11.99 -11.92 2.65
C ALA A 32 -12.38 -10.49 2.27
N PRO A 33 -12.83 -10.24 1.02
CA PRO A 33 -13.53 -9.01 0.68
C PRO A 33 -14.68 -8.76 1.66
N ARG A 34 -15.02 -7.49 1.90
CA ARG A 34 -16.24 -7.18 2.67
C ARG A 34 -17.45 -7.68 1.90
N GLU A 35 -18.44 -8.17 2.64
CA GLU A 35 -19.73 -8.52 2.08
C GLU A 35 -20.35 -7.26 1.45
N PRO A 36 -20.81 -7.30 0.19
CA PRO A 36 -21.43 -6.15 -0.46
C PRO A 36 -22.53 -5.55 0.41
N LEU A 37 -22.45 -4.24 0.65
CA LEU A 37 -23.50 -3.53 1.35
C LEU A 37 -24.66 -3.24 0.40
N GLU A 38 -25.86 -3.64 0.79
CA GLU A 38 -27.09 -3.32 0.06
C GLU A 38 -27.28 -1.80 0.01
N ARG A 39 -27.58 -1.29 -1.19
CA ARG A 39 -27.97 0.10 -1.39
C ARG A 39 -29.48 0.22 -1.28
N LEU A 40 -29.94 1.01 -0.32
CA LEU A 40 -31.34 1.40 -0.19
C LEU A 40 -31.62 2.69 -0.96
N ASP A 41 -32.78 2.77 -1.60
CA ASP A 41 -33.29 4.02 -2.17
C ASP A 41 -33.86 4.96 -1.08
N ARG A 42 -34.31 6.16 -1.46
CA ARG A 42 -34.88 7.13 -0.51
C ARG A 42 -36.11 6.59 0.23
N VAL A 43 -36.99 5.90 -0.48
CA VAL A 43 -38.24 5.39 0.09
C VAL A 43 -37.95 4.30 1.11
N GLU A 44 -36.99 3.42 0.81
CA GLU A 44 -36.51 2.39 1.72
C GLU A 44 -35.80 2.99 2.94
N LEU A 45 -34.97 4.02 2.75
CA LEU A 45 -34.30 4.74 3.82
C LEU A 45 -35.25 5.47 4.77
N GLU A 46 -36.34 6.05 4.25
CA GLU A 46 -37.36 6.74 5.04
C GLU A 46 -38.24 5.77 5.84
N ARG A 47 -38.33 4.50 5.41
CA ARG A 47 -39.05 3.45 6.14
C ARG A 47 -38.28 2.90 7.34
N LEU A 48 -36.97 3.14 7.42
CA LEU A 48 -36.16 2.68 8.56
C LEU A 48 -36.53 3.44 9.83
N GLY A 49 -36.67 2.72 10.94
CA GLY A 49 -36.71 3.34 12.26
C GLY A 49 -35.38 4.04 12.59
N ALA A 50 -35.38 4.97 13.54
CA ALA A 50 -34.20 5.79 13.85
C ALA A 50 -32.93 4.97 14.20
N GLU A 51 -33.08 3.90 14.98
CA GLU A 51 -31.97 3.00 15.34
C GLU A 51 -31.44 2.21 14.13
N GLU A 52 -32.35 1.72 13.28
CA GLU A 52 -31.99 0.97 12.08
C GLU A 52 -31.30 1.87 11.05
N ARG A 53 -31.78 3.11 10.92
CA ARG A 53 -31.17 4.13 10.07
C ARG A 53 -29.76 4.49 10.55
N ALA A 54 -29.56 4.70 11.85
CA ALA A 54 -28.23 4.99 12.40
C ALA A 54 -27.24 3.84 12.13
N ALA A 55 -27.67 2.59 12.34
CA ALA A 55 -26.82 1.43 12.06
C ALA A 55 -26.50 1.29 10.56
N TYR A 56 -27.47 1.55 9.68
CA TYR A 56 -27.24 1.55 8.23
C TYR A 56 -26.28 2.67 7.80
N ASP A 57 -26.42 3.88 8.36
CA ASP A 57 -25.53 5.00 8.08
C ASP A 57 -24.09 4.68 8.48
N GLU A 58 -23.86 4.03 9.63
CA GLU A 58 -22.55 3.52 10.03
C GLU A 58 -22.02 2.44 9.07
N CYS A 59 -22.88 1.52 8.59
CA CYS A 59 -22.48 0.56 7.55
C CYS A 59 -21.98 1.27 6.29
N ARG A 60 -22.71 2.29 5.84
CA ARG A 60 -22.36 3.09 4.66
C ARG A 60 -21.06 3.87 4.86
N MET A 61 -20.82 4.42 6.05
CA MET A 61 -19.55 5.06 6.38
C MET A 61 -18.38 4.08 6.32
N VAL A 62 -18.51 2.90 6.94
CA VAL A 62 -17.48 1.85 6.87
C VAL A 62 -17.26 1.38 5.43
N TRP A 63 -18.31 1.15 4.67
CA TRP A 63 -18.22 0.68 3.29
C TRP A 63 -17.56 1.71 2.36
N ASN A 64 -18.05 2.95 2.36
CA ASN A 64 -17.56 4.03 1.50
C ASN A 64 -16.13 4.46 1.84
N ALA A 65 -15.71 4.37 3.11
CA ALA A 65 -14.33 4.64 3.54
C ALA A 65 -13.32 3.57 3.06
N ASN A 66 -13.79 2.37 2.72
CA ASN A 66 -12.95 1.24 2.33
C ASN A 66 -13.02 0.99 0.82
N LEU A 67 -12.64 2.00 0.03
CA LEU A 67 -12.59 1.90 -1.43
C LEU A 67 -11.67 0.76 -1.91
N PRO A 68 -12.07 0.00 -2.94
CA PRO A 68 -11.26 -1.08 -3.47
C PRO A 68 -10.02 -0.53 -4.18
N THR A 69 -8.96 -1.33 -4.22
CA THR A 69 -7.82 -1.05 -5.10
C THR A 69 -8.28 -1.29 -6.54
N ILE A 70 -8.26 -0.25 -7.36
CA ILE A 70 -8.58 -0.34 -8.80
C ILE A 70 -7.30 -0.66 -9.57
N ASN A 71 -7.37 -1.62 -10.49
CA ASN A 71 -6.28 -1.96 -11.40
C ASN A 71 -6.15 -0.89 -12.48
N THR A 72 -5.56 0.26 -12.12
CA THR A 72 -5.22 1.31 -13.07
C THR A 72 -3.99 0.91 -13.89
N PHE A 73 -3.75 1.59 -15.02
CA PHE A 73 -2.56 1.35 -15.83
C PHE A 73 -1.26 1.46 -15.01
N GLN A 74 -1.17 2.44 -14.10
CA GLN A 74 0.01 2.61 -13.23
C GLN A 74 0.21 1.44 -12.27
N VAL A 75 -0.88 0.84 -11.74
CA VAL A 75 -0.79 -0.33 -10.88
C VAL A 75 -0.36 -1.56 -11.69
N LEU A 76 -0.94 -1.75 -12.87
CA LEU A 76 -0.63 -2.87 -13.75
C LEU A 76 0.82 -2.82 -14.26
N ASP A 77 1.30 -1.64 -14.65
CA ASP A 77 2.70 -1.42 -15.05
C ASP A 77 3.67 -1.70 -13.90
N ALA A 78 3.36 -1.20 -12.70
CA ALA A 78 4.17 -1.51 -11.52
C ALA A 78 4.18 -3.01 -11.19
N TYR A 79 3.06 -3.70 -11.36
CA TYR A 79 2.95 -5.14 -11.19
C TYR A 79 3.79 -5.91 -12.21
N ASP A 80 3.75 -5.52 -13.48
CA ASP A 80 4.54 -6.16 -14.53
C ASP A 80 6.04 -6.02 -14.25
N VAL A 81 6.49 -4.82 -13.86
CA VAL A 81 7.89 -4.61 -13.46
C VAL A 81 8.26 -5.47 -12.24
N LEU A 82 7.41 -5.53 -11.21
CA LEU A 82 7.65 -6.37 -10.03
C LEU A 82 7.71 -7.87 -10.41
N ASP A 83 6.83 -8.33 -11.28
CA ASP A 83 6.83 -9.72 -11.78
C ASP A 83 8.09 -10.02 -12.61
N GLN A 84 8.56 -9.10 -13.45
CA GLN A 84 9.82 -9.23 -14.18
C GLN A 84 11.04 -9.35 -13.24
N VAL A 85 11.11 -8.49 -12.20
CA VAL A 85 12.16 -8.57 -11.18
C VAL A 85 12.07 -9.89 -10.41
N MET A 86 10.86 -10.34 -10.05
CA MET A 86 10.64 -11.62 -9.40
C MET A 86 10.98 -12.82 -10.30
N ALA A 87 10.75 -12.75 -11.61
CA ALA A 87 11.12 -13.81 -12.55
C ALA A 87 12.64 -14.03 -12.55
N SER A 88 13.40 -12.95 -12.38
CA SER A 88 14.86 -13.00 -12.27
C SER A 88 15.37 -13.79 -11.04
N SER A 89 14.49 -14.01 -10.05
CA SER A 89 14.75 -14.78 -8.83
C SER A 89 14.68 -16.31 -9.00
N ARG A 90 14.33 -16.79 -10.21
CA ARG A 90 14.38 -18.21 -10.59
C ARG A 90 15.80 -18.68 -10.93
N ARG A 91 16.77 -17.78 -10.99
CA ARG A 91 18.20 -18.13 -11.13
C ARG A 91 18.68 -18.88 -9.88
N ASP A 92 19.61 -19.81 -10.08
CA ASP A 92 20.25 -20.55 -8.99
C ASP A 92 20.97 -19.60 -8.01
N GLY A 93 21.14 -20.06 -6.77
CA GLY A 93 21.54 -19.25 -5.62
C GLY A 93 22.92 -18.60 -5.69
N ASP A 94 23.73 -18.93 -6.69
CA ASP A 94 25.02 -18.31 -7.00
C ASP A 94 24.86 -16.95 -7.72
N ARG A 95 23.65 -16.61 -8.19
CA ARG A 95 23.37 -15.37 -8.92
C ARG A 95 22.56 -14.39 -8.08
N LEU A 96 23.09 -13.16 -7.98
CA LEU A 96 22.43 -12.04 -7.30
C LEU A 96 21.03 -11.76 -7.86
N ARG A 97 20.06 -11.62 -6.96
CA ARG A 97 18.66 -11.27 -7.30
C ARG A 97 18.52 -9.77 -7.53
N GLY A 98 17.65 -9.39 -8.45
CA GLY A 98 17.30 -7.98 -8.68
C GLY A 98 16.53 -7.41 -7.48
N ALA A 99 16.60 -6.09 -7.31
CA ALA A 99 15.73 -5.35 -6.39
C ALA A 99 14.72 -4.53 -7.20
N ALA A 100 13.57 -4.24 -6.60
CA ALA A 100 12.59 -3.33 -7.16
C ALA A 100 12.37 -2.13 -6.24
N VAL A 101 12.10 -0.97 -6.81
CA VAL A 101 11.83 0.25 -6.06
C VAL A 101 10.56 0.91 -6.55
N VAL A 102 9.53 0.90 -5.70
CA VAL A 102 8.27 1.60 -5.93
C VAL A 102 8.44 3.03 -5.44
N ASP A 103 8.81 3.91 -6.36
CA ASP A 103 9.09 5.33 -6.09
C ASP A 103 7.94 6.19 -6.62
N ALA A 104 7.32 6.94 -5.70
CA ALA A 104 6.14 7.74 -6.01
C ALA A 104 6.09 8.96 -5.09
N PRO A 105 5.53 10.10 -5.55
CA PRO A 105 5.16 11.20 -4.66
C PRO A 105 4.30 10.71 -3.47
N ALA A 106 4.35 11.45 -2.35
CA ALA A 106 3.54 11.12 -1.19
C ALA A 106 2.05 11.02 -1.57
N GLY A 107 1.38 9.96 -1.10
CA GLY A 107 -0.04 9.73 -1.38
C GLY A 107 -0.37 8.95 -2.67
N ASN A 108 0.60 8.59 -3.51
CA ASN A 108 0.32 7.86 -4.76
C ASN A 108 0.31 6.32 -4.65
N GLY A 109 -0.13 5.77 -3.51
CA GLY A 109 -0.43 4.33 -3.40
C GLY A 109 0.76 3.35 -3.45
N LYS A 110 2.02 3.81 -3.38
CA LYS A 110 3.24 2.97 -3.39
C LYS A 110 3.18 1.77 -2.43
N THR A 111 2.78 2.02 -1.19
CA THR A 111 2.67 1.02 -0.14
C THR A 111 1.52 0.05 -0.43
N THR A 112 0.42 0.53 -1.00
CA THR A 112 -0.72 -0.30 -1.43
C THR A 112 -0.30 -1.26 -2.53
N ILE A 113 0.42 -0.78 -3.56
CA ILE A 113 0.94 -1.60 -4.66
C ILE A 113 1.86 -2.71 -4.11
N ALA A 114 2.84 -2.35 -3.29
CA ALA A 114 3.76 -3.34 -2.71
C ALA A 114 3.02 -4.38 -1.83
N LYS A 115 2.07 -3.94 -1.00
CA LYS A 115 1.27 -4.83 -0.15
C LYS A 115 0.40 -5.80 -0.96
N GLN A 116 -0.32 -5.32 -1.97
CA GLN A 116 -1.21 -6.17 -2.77
C GLN A 116 -0.40 -7.15 -3.62
N PHE A 117 0.70 -6.70 -4.26
CA PHE A 117 1.59 -7.61 -4.98
C PHE A 117 2.18 -8.68 -4.05
N GLY A 118 2.63 -8.28 -2.86
CA GLY A 118 3.13 -9.20 -1.84
C GLY A 118 2.06 -10.20 -1.38
N ARG A 119 0.81 -9.77 -1.22
CA ARG A 119 -0.31 -10.65 -0.88
C ARG A 119 -0.58 -11.68 -1.97
N ASP A 120 -0.61 -11.27 -3.23
CA ASP A 120 -0.84 -12.17 -4.37
C ASP A 120 0.30 -13.18 -4.51
N LEU A 121 1.55 -12.73 -4.36
CA LEU A 121 2.71 -13.61 -4.31
C LEU A 121 2.62 -14.61 -3.15
N HIS A 122 2.29 -14.15 -1.94
CA HIS A 122 2.16 -15.01 -0.77
C HIS A 122 1.13 -16.11 -1.01
N ARG A 123 -0.08 -15.77 -1.48
CA ARG A 123 -1.15 -16.72 -1.80
C ARG A 123 -0.73 -17.72 -2.86
N ARG A 124 -0.11 -17.25 -3.94
CA ARG A 124 0.37 -18.09 -5.05
C ARG A 124 1.42 -19.11 -4.59
N VAL A 125 2.37 -18.68 -3.76
CA VAL A 125 3.41 -19.59 -3.24
C VAL A 125 2.82 -20.60 -2.25
N CYS A 126 2.00 -20.17 -1.28
CA CYS A 126 1.38 -21.09 -0.33
C CYS A 126 0.39 -22.07 -1.00
N GLY A 127 -0.34 -21.62 -2.01
CA GLY A 127 -1.25 -22.48 -2.77
C GLY A 127 -0.54 -23.55 -3.61
N THR A 128 0.73 -23.35 -3.97
CA THR A 128 1.51 -24.32 -4.77
C THR A 128 2.50 -25.14 -3.94
N GLN A 129 3.01 -24.59 -2.83
CA GLN A 129 4.08 -25.20 -2.02
C GLN A 129 3.65 -25.54 -0.58
N GLY A 130 2.39 -25.28 -0.22
CA GLY A 130 1.85 -25.46 1.12
C GLY A 130 2.33 -24.41 2.12
N HIS A 131 1.75 -24.43 3.33
CA HIS A 131 2.04 -23.46 4.40
C HIS A 131 3.23 -23.85 5.29
N LEU A 132 3.78 -25.05 5.11
CA LEU A 132 4.95 -25.54 5.84
C LEU A 132 6.12 -25.80 4.88
N THR A 133 7.33 -25.63 5.38
CA THR A 133 8.55 -26.06 4.69
C THR A 133 8.80 -27.55 4.94
N ALA A 134 9.70 -28.15 4.16
CA ALA A 134 10.04 -29.57 4.32
C ALA A 134 10.60 -29.89 5.72
N GLU A 135 11.23 -28.92 6.37
CA GLU A 135 11.77 -29.01 7.74
C GLU A 135 10.71 -28.70 8.83
N GLY A 136 9.46 -28.47 8.44
CA GLY A 136 8.35 -28.22 9.37
C GLY A 136 8.22 -26.77 9.85
N HIS A 137 9.02 -25.84 9.32
CA HIS A 137 8.87 -24.42 9.63
C HIS A 137 7.63 -23.83 8.94
N GLN A 138 7.04 -22.79 9.53
CA GLN A 138 6.02 -21.99 8.83
C GLN A 138 6.62 -21.31 7.61
N ARG A 139 5.98 -21.49 6.46
CA ARG A 139 6.39 -20.83 5.21
C ARG A 139 5.89 -19.38 5.22
N TRP A 140 6.80 -18.43 5.02
CA TRP A 140 6.47 -17.00 4.92
C TRP A 140 7.05 -16.42 3.63
N PRO A 141 6.36 -16.58 2.48
CA PRO A 141 6.91 -16.15 1.18
C PRO A 141 7.22 -14.65 1.09
N VAL A 142 6.53 -13.83 1.89
CA VAL A 142 6.69 -12.37 1.92
C VAL A 142 6.84 -11.89 3.36
N ALA A 143 7.84 -11.05 3.60
CA ALA A 143 8.00 -10.30 4.83
C ALA A 143 7.81 -8.81 4.59
N PHE A 144 7.01 -8.14 5.44
CA PHE A 144 6.76 -6.70 5.36
C PHE A 144 7.40 -5.98 6.54
N VAL A 145 8.29 -5.03 6.25
CA VAL A 145 9.13 -4.34 7.24
C VAL A 145 8.96 -2.83 7.07
N PRO A 146 8.04 -2.20 7.81
CA PRO A 146 7.88 -0.76 7.75
C PRO A 146 9.03 -0.08 8.49
N LEU A 147 9.64 0.95 7.90
CA LEU A 147 10.69 1.73 8.53
C LEU A 147 10.12 2.90 9.32
N ALA A 148 10.88 3.40 10.29
CA ALA A 148 10.55 4.59 11.07
C ALA A 148 11.73 5.56 11.01
N ALA A 149 11.47 6.84 11.26
CA ALA A 149 12.50 7.86 11.34
C ALA A 149 13.58 7.46 12.37
N GLY A 150 14.86 7.66 12.01
CA GLY A 150 15.99 7.39 12.88
C GLY A 150 16.27 5.90 13.14
N ILE A 151 15.73 4.98 12.32
CA ILE A 151 16.04 3.56 12.47
C ILE A 151 17.56 3.30 12.34
N THR A 152 18.08 2.47 13.23
CA THR A 152 19.47 2.04 13.25
C THR A 152 19.62 0.66 12.62
N LEU A 153 20.86 0.25 12.35
CA LEU A 153 21.20 -1.12 11.96
C LEU A 153 20.55 -2.18 12.87
N LYS A 154 20.68 -1.98 14.19
CA LYS A 154 20.05 -2.84 15.20
C LYS A 154 18.53 -2.83 15.06
N GLY A 155 17.94 -1.64 14.90
CA GLY A 155 16.48 -1.48 14.73
C GLY A 155 15.95 -2.20 13.51
N LEU A 156 16.65 -2.14 12.37
CA LEU A 156 16.27 -2.84 11.14
C LEU A 156 16.23 -4.36 11.36
N ASN A 157 17.30 -4.96 11.88
CA ASN A 157 17.33 -6.40 12.12
C ASN A 157 16.30 -6.83 13.18
N THR A 158 16.10 -6.01 14.22
CA THR A 158 15.01 -6.23 15.19
C THR A 158 13.66 -6.26 14.51
N LYS A 159 13.34 -5.33 13.60
CA LYS A 159 12.06 -5.35 12.87
C LYS A 159 11.90 -6.59 11.98
N ILE A 160 12.95 -7.02 11.29
CA ILE A 160 12.91 -8.26 10.50
C ILE A 160 12.60 -9.46 11.41
N LEU A 161 13.28 -9.58 12.55
CA LEU A 161 13.04 -10.68 13.49
C LEU A 161 11.67 -10.58 14.18
N GLU A 162 11.20 -9.37 14.48
CA GLU A 162 9.86 -9.14 15.01
C GLU A 162 8.78 -9.58 14.00
N PHE A 163 9.01 -9.41 12.70
CA PHE A 163 8.12 -9.94 11.67
C PHE A 163 7.95 -11.47 11.83
N TYR A 164 9.04 -12.23 11.91
CA TYR A 164 9.00 -13.68 12.07
C TYR A 164 8.55 -14.14 13.47
N GLY A 165 8.49 -13.22 14.44
CA GLY A 165 8.18 -13.53 15.84
C GLY A 165 9.33 -14.21 16.57
N HIS A 166 10.58 -13.97 16.15
CA HIS A 166 11.75 -14.62 16.73
C HIS A 166 12.06 -14.07 18.15
N PRO A 167 12.25 -14.93 19.18
CA PRO A 167 12.42 -14.49 20.57
C PRO A 167 13.70 -13.66 20.79
N GLY A 168 14.70 -13.82 19.92
CA GLY A 168 15.94 -13.06 19.94
C GLY A 168 15.82 -11.59 19.53
N ALA A 169 14.68 -11.15 18.97
CA ALA A 169 14.53 -9.82 18.37
C ALA A 169 14.89 -8.66 19.31
N ARG A 170 14.65 -8.83 20.62
CA ARG A 170 14.91 -7.80 21.65
C ARG A 170 16.14 -8.06 22.52
N LYS A 171 16.69 -9.27 22.49
CA LYS A 171 17.71 -9.73 23.44
C LYS A 171 19.10 -9.87 22.81
N ALA A 172 19.20 -10.05 21.50
CA ALA A 172 20.45 -10.31 20.82
C ALA A 172 21.27 -9.03 20.53
N SER A 173 22.59 -9.20 20.38
CA SER A 173 23.52 -8.17 19.92
C SER A 173 23.36 -7.91 18.42
N THR A 174 23.83 -6.76 17.92
CA THR A 174 23.68 -6.36 16.51
C THR A 174 24.25 -7.38 15.52
N SER A 175 25.41 -7.96 15.80
CA SER A 175 26.05 -8.97 14.94
C SER A 175 25.25 -10.27 14.87
N THR A 176 24.68 -10.71 16.00
CA THR A 176 23.84 -11.91 16.06
C THR A 176 22.47 -11.69 15.41
N LEU A 177 21.90 -10.47 15.50
CA LEU A 177 20.60 -10.15 14.93
C LEU A 177 20.58 -10.32 13.39
N GLY A 178 21.67 -10.00 12.70
CA GLY A 178 21.80 -10.17 11.25
C GLY A 178 21.77 -11.65 10.83
N ALA A 179 22.60 -12.48 11.48
CA ALA A 179 22.63 -13.93 11.22
C ALA A 179 21.27 -14.59 11.49
N LEU A 180 20.63 -14.27 12.63
CA LEU A 180 19.29 -14.79 12.94
C LEU A 180 18.24 -14.38 11.91
N ALA A 181 18.37 -13.18 11.33
CA ALA A 181 17.45 -12.71 10.29
C ALA A 181 17.61 -13.52 9.00
N VAL A 182 18.85 -13.85 8.63
CA VAL A 182 19.16 -14.75 7.51
C VAL A 182 18.58 -16.14 7.77
N ASP A 183 18.80 -16.71 8.97
CA ASP A 183 18.26 -18.01 9.35
C ASP A 183 16.72 -18.04 9.24
N CYS A 184 16.03 -17.03 9.76
CA CYS A 184 14.57 -16.93 9.64
C CYS A 184 14.11 -16.91 8.18
N VAL A 185 14.78 -16.13 7.33
CA VAL A 185 14.47 -16.02 5.90
C VAL A 185 14.65 -17.36 5.18
N LEU A 186 15.73 -18.08 5.47
CA LEU A 186 16.03 -19.37 4.88
C LEU A 186 15.05 -20.44 5.35
N SER A 187 14.89 -20.60 6.67
CA SER A 187 13.99 -21.59 7.28
C SER A 187 12.53 -21.39 6.88
N CYS A 188 12.07 -20.14 6.74
CA CYS A 188 10.70 -19.82 6.31
C CYS A 188 10.54 -19.79 4.78
N GLN A 189 11.61 -20.04 4.02
CA GLN A 189 11.65 -20.02 2.56
C GLN A 189 11.07 -18.75 1.94
N THR A 190 11.38 -17.60 2.56
CA THR A 190 10.95 -16.27 2.11
C THR A 190 11.48 -16.00 0.70
N LYS A 191 10.65 -15.36 -0.13
CA LYS A 191 10.97 -15.03 -1.53
C LYS A 191 11.08 -13.53 -1.77
N MET A 192 10.34 -12.73 -1.00
CA MET A 192 10.31 -11.28 -1.09
C MET A 192 10.36 -10.63 0.29
N ILE A 193 11.12 -9.55 0.41
CA ILE A 193 11.07 -8.66 1.58
C ILE A 193 10.70 -7.26 1.11
N ILE A 194 9.59 -6.75 1.63
CA ILE A 194 9.11 -5.38 1.38
C ILE A 194 9.64 -4.48 2.50
N ILE A 195 10.51 -3.54 2.14
CA ILE A 195 11.00 -2.48 3.02
C ILE A 195 10.20 -1.21 2.72
N ASP A 196 9.25 -0.89 3.60
CA ASP A 196 8.31 0.22 3.38
C ASP A 196 8.81 1.52 4.04
N ASP A 197 8.49 2.65 3.41
CA ASP A 197 8.84 4.00 3.87
C ASP A 197 10.35 4.27 4.02
N LEU A 198 11.14 3.82 3.04
CA LEU A 198 12.59 4.04 2.97
C LEU A 198 12.98 5.52 2.98
N HIS A 199 12.06 6.41 2.60
CA HIS A 199 12.25 7.85 2.68
C HIS A 199 12.43 8.39 4.11
N PHE A 200 12.18 7.60 5.16
CA PHE A 200 12.54 7.96 6.54
C PHE A 200 14.05 7.84 6.84
N ILE A 201 14.83 7.23 5.95
CA ILE A 201 16.27 7.13 6.09
C ILE A 201 16.94 8.36 5.48
N ASP A 202 17.77 9.04 6.27
CA ASP A 202 18.71 10.03 5.77
C ASP A 202 20.05 9.36 5.45
N PHE A 203 20.26 9.02 4.17
CA PHE A 203 21.49 8.40 3.69
C PHE A 203 22.73 9.30 3.77
N LYS A 204 22.56 10.60 4.04
CA LYS A 204 23.69 11.51 4.28
C LYS A 204 24.26 11.37 5.69
N HIS A 205 23.47 10.84 6.62
CA HIS A 205 23.89 10.60 7.99
C HIS A 205 24.56 9.24 8.15
N ARG A 206 25.50 9.13 9.11
CA ARG A 206 26.22 7.88 9.43
C ARG A 206 25.28 6.68 9.61
N ASN A 207 24.21 6.85 10.40
CA ASN A 207 23.24 5.78 10.64
C ASN A 207 22.53 5.33 9.35
N GLY A 208 22.25 6.25 8.42
CA GLY A 208 21.64 5.92 7.13
C GLY A 208 22.59 5.18 6.20
N MET A 209 23.87 5.57 6.17
CA MET A 209 24.92 4.85 5.44
C MET A 209 25.11 3.43 6.00
N ASP A 210 25.10 3.27 7.33
CA ASP A 210 25.19 1.96 7.98
C ASP A 210 24.00 1.06 7.60
N VAL A 211 22.79 1.60 7.56
CA VAL A 211 21.58 0.89 7.11
C VAL A 211 21.65 0.53 5.63
N SER A 212 22.10 1.44 4.76
CA SER A 212 22.30 1.19 3.32
C SER A 212 23.28 0.05 3.08
N ASN A 213 24.46 0.12 3.70
CA ASN A 213 25.49 -0.92 3.60
C ASN A 213 25.00 -2.28 4.10
N HIS A 214 24.21 -2.29 5.18
CA HIS A 214 23.64 -3.51 5.69
C HIS A 214 22.54 -4.10 4.80
N LEU A 215 21.68 -3.28 4.19
CA LEU A 215 20.70 -3.75 3.20
C LEU A 215 21.40 -4.39 1.99
N LYS A 216 22.55 -3.84 1.56
CA LYS A 216 23.38 -4.44 0.51
C LYS A 216 23.94 -5.80 0.94
N TRP A 217 24.44 -5.90 2.18
CA TRP A 217 24.91 -7.17 2.74
C TRP A 217 23.78 -8.21 2.80
N LEU A 218 22.61 -7.86 3.35
CA LEU A 218 21.44 -8.74 3.40
C LEU A 218 21.02 -9.22 2.01
N ALA A 219 21.06 -8.36 0.99
CA ALA A 219 20.76 -8.73 -0.39
C ALA A 219 21.75 -9.71 -1.03
N ASN A 220 22.99 -9.76 -0.53
CA ASN A 220 23.98 -10.74 -0.97
C ASN A 220 23.83 -12.08 -0.21
N GLU A 221 23.48 -12.04 1.08
CA GLU A 221 23.35 -13.23 1.92
C GLU A 221 22.00 -13.96 1.75
N MET A 222 20.94 -13.21 1.45
CA MET A 222 19.58 -13.75 1.41
C MET A 222 19.15 -14.05 -0.05
N PRO A 223 18.62 -15.24 -0.34
CA PRO A 223 18.04 -15.56 -1.65
C PRO A 223 16.63 -14.97 -1.79
N VAL A 224 16.48 -13.66 -1.56
CA VAL A 224 15.21 -12.93 -1.62
C VAL A 224 15.28 -11.75 -2.58
N THR A 225 14.12 -11.39 -3.13
CA THR A 225 13.95 -10.11 -3.84
C THR A 225 13.57 -9.02 -2.85
N PHE A 226 14.33 -7.94 -2.80
CA PHE A 226 13.97 -6.77 -2.01
C PHE A 226 13.08 -5.83 -2.83
N VAL A 227 11.97 -5.41 -2.24
CA VAL A 227 11.09 -4.36 -2.77
C VAL A 227 11.13 -3.19 -1.81
N TYR A 228 11.60 -2.04 -2.28
CA TYR A 228 11.66 -0.83 -1.46
C TYR A 228 10.54 0.12 -1.88
N THR A 229 9.89 0.77 -0.91
CA THR A 229 8.95 1.88 -1.19
C THR A 229 9.50 3.18 -0.64
N GLY A 230 9.25 4.29 -1.33
CA GLY A 230 9.67 5.60 -0.84
C GLY A 230 9.19 6.75 -1.71
N VAL A 231 9.52 7.95 -1.25
CA VAL A 231 9.26 9.21 -1.94
C VAL A 231 10.60 9.83 -2.33
N ASN A 232 10.73 10.20 -3.60
CA ASN A 232 11.90 10.85 -4.19
C ASN A 232 13.22 10.12 -3.89
N LEU A 233 13.22 8.79 -4.00
CA LEU A 233 14.41 7.99 -3.68
C LEU A 233 15.60 8.30 -4.61
N THR A 234 15.32 8.78 -5.81
CA THR A 234 16.33 9.30 -6.76
C THR A 234 17.05 10.53 -6.19
N GLU A 235 16.31 11.53 -5.71
CA GLU A 235 16.89 12.77 -5.14
C GLU A 235 17.61 12.50 -3.81
N LYS A 236 17.17 11.48 -3.07
CA LYS A 236 17.81 11.03 -1.84
C LYS A 236 19.10 10.23 -2.07
N ARG A 237 19.56 10.11 -3.33
CA ARG A 237 20.80 9.41 -3.68
C ARG A 237 20.84 7.97 -3.21
N PHE A 238 19.69 7.33 -2.99
CA PHE A 238 19.62 5.91 -2.62
C PHE A 238 20.36 5.02 -3.64
N PHE A 239 20.35 5.46 -4.91
CA PHE A 239 21.06 4.83 -6.01
C PHE A 239 22.43 5.44 -6.33
N ASP A 240 22.83 6.56 -5.71
CA ASP A 240 24.05 7.29 -6.12
C ASP A 240 25.27 7.03 -5.21
N GLU A 241 25.12 6.20 -4.17
CA GLU A 241 26.25 5.73 -3.36
C GLU A 241 27.17 4.83 -4.20
N GLY A 242 28.15 5.47 -4.84
CA GLY A 242 29.13 4.89 -5.76
C GLY A 242 29.56 5.81 -6.91
N LEU A 243 28.96 7.02 -7.05
CA LEU A 243 29.25 7.96 -8.13
C LEU A 243 30.18 9.14 -7.76
N LEU A 244 30.60 9.28 -6.50
CA LEU A 244 31.53 10.33 -6.06
C LEU A 244 32.77 9.70 -5.41
N GLY A 245 33.89 9.70 -6.15
CA GLY A 245 35.22 9.22 -5.73
C GLY A 245 35.65 7.90 -6.37
N GLU A 246 36.94 7.55 -6.24
CA GLU A 246 37.66 6.36 -6.79
C GLU A 246 37.07 4.98 -6.45
N GLN A 247 35.85 4.90 -5.92
CA GLN A 247 35.13 3.68 -5.59
C GLN A 247 34.07 3.30 -6.65
N THR A 248 34.39 3.51 -7.93
CA THR A 248 33.57 3.06 -9.08
C THR A 248 33.31 1.54 -9.09
N ALA A 249 34.08 0.76 -8.33
CA ALA A 249 33.86 -0.69 -8.15
C ALA A 249 32.60 -1.03 -7.32
N TYR A 250 32.05 -0.07 -6.56
CA TYR A 250 30.93 -0.28 -5.62
C TYR A 250 29.55 0.16 -6.17
N ALA A 251 29.47 0.64 -7.41
CA ALA A 251 28.24 1.06 -8.10
C ALA A 251 27.32 -0.11 -8.53
N GLN A 252 27.24 -1.19 -7.74
CA GLN A 252 26.44 -2.37 -8.09
C GLN A 252 24.98 -2.27 -7.63
N THR A 253 24.64 -1.47 -6.62
CA THR A 253 23.25 -1.34 -6.14
C THR A 253 22.37 -0.51 -7.08
N SER A 254 22.93 0.53 -7.70
CA SER A 254 22.20 1.43 -8.63
C SER A 254 21.80 0.75 -9.93
N ARG A 255 22.65 -0.15 -10.44
CA ARG A 255 22.39 -0.96 -11.65
C ARG A 255 21.46 -2.15 -11.40
N ARG A 256 21.13 -2.45 -10.14
CA ARG A 256 20.37 -3.65 -9.72
C ARG A 256 18.93 -3.37 -9.31
N ALA A 257 18.56 -2.12 -9.12
CA ALA A 257 17.22 -1.71 -8.74
C ALA A 257 16.40 -1.30 -9.97
N THR A 258 15.30 -2.00 -10.22
CA THR A 258 14.34 -1.61 -11.26
C THR A 258 13.29 -0.70 -10.64
N ARG A 259 13.14 0.51 -11.19
CA ARG A 259 12.20 1.52 -10.67
C ARG A 259 10.80 1.28 -11.25
N CYS A 260 9.82 1.21 -10.37
CA CYS A 260 8.40 1.29 -10.69
C CYS A 260 7.94 2.72 -10.35
N ALA A 261 7.87 3.61 -11.34
CA ALA A 261 7.41 4.98 -11.12
C ALA A 261 5.88 5.00 -11.05
N VAL A 262 5.32 5.43 -9.92
CA VAL A 262 3.86 5.60 -9.77
C VAL A 262 3.53 7.09 -9.77
N GLU A 263 3.16 7.59 -10.93
CA GLU A 263 2.86 9.01 -11.13
C GLU A 263 1.40 9.35 -10.81
N ALA A 264 1.18 10.60 -10.41
CA ALA A 264 -0.16 11.15 -10.28
C ALA A 264 -0.86 11.17 -11.65
N PHE A 265 -2.19 11.11 -11.65
CA PHE A 265 -2.95 11.26 -12.88
C PHE A 265 -2.74 12.65 -13.48
N ARG A 266 -2.80 12.74 -14.81
CA ARG A 266 -2.73 13.99 -15.56
C ARG A 266 -3.93 14.05 -16.49
N ILE A 267 -4.51 15.24 -16.66
CA ILE A 267 -5.62 15.49 -17.60
C ILE A 267 -5.22 16.49 -18.69
N ASP A 268 -3.91 16.66 -18.91
CA ASP A 268 -3.35 17.57 -19.92
C ASP A 268 -3.49 17.05 -21.36
N ASN A 269 -3.86 15.77 -21.51
CA ASN A 269 -4.14 15.14 -22.80
C ASN A 269 -5.34 14.19 -22.71
N GLU A 270 -5.86 13.79 -23.88
CA GLU A 270 -7.03 12.90 -24.01
C GLU A 270 -6.86 11.54 -23.32
N ALA A 271 -5.69 10.92 -23.44
CA ALA A 271 -5.43 9.61 -22.82
C ALA A 271 -5.45 9.72 -21.29
N GLY A 272 -4.82 10.75 -20.74
CA GLY A 272 -4.82 11.05 -19.32
C GLY A 272 -6.22 11.35 -18.77
N TYR A 273 -7.00 12.19 -19.48
CA TYR A 273 -8.39 12.47 -19.10
C TYR A 273 -9.25 11.20 -19.12
N ARG A 274 -9.13 10.36 -20.15
CA ARG A 274 -9.83 9.07 -20.23
C ARG A 274 -9.46 8.13 -19.08
N ALA A 275 -8.17 8.03 -18.75
CA ALA A 275 -7.70 7.22 -17.62
C ALA A 275 -8.27 7.72 -16.28
N TRP A 276 -8.29 9.04 -16.09
CA TRP A 276 -8.89 9.66 -14.91
C TRP A 276 -10.40 9.39 -14.81
N THR A 277 -11.15 9.61 -15.89
CA THR A 277 -12.59 9.33 -15.93
C THR A 277 -12.88 7.84 -15.73
N ALA A 278 -12.07 6.95 -16.27
CA ALA A 278 -12.21 5.51 -16.07
C ALA A 278 -12.00 5.11 -14.59
N LEU A 279 -11.02 5.70 -13.91
CA LEU A 279 -10.84 5.51 -12.47
C LEU A 279 -12.06 6.00 -11.69
N LEU A 280 -12.55 7.21 -11.95
CA LEU A 280 -13.74 7.75 -11.28
C LEU A 280 -14.96 6.86 -11.48
N ARG A 281 -15.20 6.39 -12.72
CA ARG A 281 -16.29 5.46 -13.01
C ARG A 281 -16.15 4.12 -12.29
N ALA A 282 -14.93 3.63 -12.10
CA ALA A 282 -14.69 2.40 -11.36
C ALA A 282 -14.95 2.58 -9.86
N LEU A 283 -14.53 3.71 -9.28
CA LEU A 283 -14.78 4.05 -7.86
C LEU A 283 -16.26 4.34 -7.59
N GLU A 284 -16.96 4.98 -8.52
CA GLU A 284 -18.39 5.31 -8.43
C GLU A 284 -19.25 4.07 -8.14
N LYS A 285 -18.92 2.93 -8.76
CA LYS A 285 -19.62 1.65 -8.56
C LYS A 285 -19.55 1.10 -7.14
N HIS A 286 -18.57 1.56 -6.36
CA HIS A 286 -18.42 1.16 -4.97
C HIS A 286 -19.26 2.03 -4.02
N ILE A 287 -19.64 3.25 -4.43
CA ILE A 287 -20.27 4.20 -3.52
C ILE A 287 -21.73 3.83 -3.25
N VAL A 288 -22.07 3.73 -1.97
CA VAL A 288 -23.43 3.49 -1.48
C VAL A 288 -23.99 4.80 -0.91
N LEU A 289 -24.80 5.48 -1.73
CA LEU A 289 -25.64 6.61 -1.38
C LEU A 289 -27.01 6.43 -2.03
N ALA A 290 -28.09 6.93 -1.41
CA ALA A 290 -29.46 6.64 -1.86
C ALA A 290 -29.72 7.15 -3.29
N ASP A 291 -29.19 8.32 -3.64
CA ASP A 291 -29.31 8.96 -4.94
C ASP A 291 -28.00 8.92 -5.73
N ALA A 292 -27.14 7.93 -5.47
CA ALA A 292 -25.99 7.68 -6.34
C ALA A 292 -26.48 7.40 -7.76
N ARG A 293 -25.94 8.10 -8.75
CA ARG A 293 -26.31 7.95 -10.15
C ARG A 293 -25.08 7.72 -11.01
N GLU A 294 -25.29 7.09 -12.15
CA GLU A 294 -24.23 6.99 -13.15
C GLU A 294 -23.76 8.39 -13.54
N GLY A 295 -22.43 8.55 -13.52
CA GLY A 295 -21.73 9.76 -13.89
C GLY A 295 -21.63 10.81 -12.78
N MET A 296 -22.15 10.57 -11.57
CA MET A 296 -22.05 11.55 -10.46
C MET A 296 -20.60 12.00 -10.18
N LEU A 297 -19.60 11.12 -10.35
CA LEU A 297 -18.20 11.48 -10.23
C LEU A 297 -17.62 11.98 -11.55
N THR A 298 -18.02 11.39 -12.68
CA THR A 298 -17.42 11.73 -13.98
C THR A 298 -17.85 13.11 -14.49
N ASP A 299 -19.05 13.56 -14.13
CA ASP A 299 -19.54 14.90 -14.45
C ASP A 299 -18.68 15.97 -13.77
N GLU A 300 -18.21 15.69 -12.56
CA GLU A 300 -17.32 16.54 -11.76
C GLU A 300 -15.83 16.18 -11.95
N ALA A 301 -15.47 15.40 -12.99
CA ALA A 301 -14.12 14.85 -13.13
C ALA A 301 -13.01 15.91 -13.10
N ARG A 302 -13.24 17.05 -13.78
CA ARG A 302 -12.29 18.18 -13.79
C ARG A 302 -12.16 18.84 -12.43
N GLU A 303 -13.26 18.92 -11.70
CA GLU A 303 -13.25 19.51 -10.36
C GLU A 303 -12.54 18.61 -9.36
N ILE A 304 -12.89 17.32 -9.34
CA ILE A 304 -12.22 16.34 -8.50
C ILE A 304 -10.73 16.33 -8.84
N PHE A 305 -10.35 16.43 -10.11
CA PHE A 305 -8.96 16.59 -10.51
C PHE A 305 -8.34 17.88 -9.95
N ARG A 306 -9.00 19.03 -10.10
CA ARG A 306 -8.52 20.32 -9.58
C ARG A 306 -8.25 20.25 -8.07
N ARG A 307 -9.10 19.57 -7.32
CA ARG A 307 -8.96 19.43 -5.87
C ARG A 307 -7.90 18.43 -5.43
N THR A 308 -7.66 17.39 -6.23
CA THR A 308 -6.78 16.27 -5.85
C THR A 308 -5.43 16.30 -6.57
N GLN A 309 -5.30 17.09 -7.63
CA GLN A 309 -4.16 17.12 -8.55
C GLN A 309 -3.79 15.73 -9.09
N GLY A 310 -4.79 14.85 -9.25
CA GLY A 310 -4.59 13.48 -9.69
C GLY A 310 -3.91 12.56 -8.66
N ASN A 311 -3.76 13.01 -7.40
CA ASN A 311 -3.20 12.21 -6.31
C ASN A 311 -4.26 11.23 -5.77
N ILE A 312 -3.91 9.95 -5.70
CA ILE A 312 -4.84 8.90 -5.27
C ILE A 312 -5.26 9.06 -3.81
N ASN A 313 -4.35 9.38 -2.89
CA ASN A 313 -4.69 9.56 -1.49
C ASN A 313 -5.60 10.78 -1.26
N SER A 314 -5.34 11.88 -1.95
CA SER A 314 -6.24 13.05 -1.89
C SER A 314 -7.60 12.71 -2.51
N LEU A 315 -7.65 11.91 -3.58
CA LEU A 315 -8.91 11.42 -4.17
C LEU A 315 -9.69 10.53 -3.21
N THR A 316 -9.05 9.52 -2.60
CA THR A 316 -9.74 8.63 -1.65
C THR A 316 -10.22 9.42 -0.42
N THR A 317 -9.44 10.39 0.06
CA THR A 317 -9.83 11.29 1.15
C THR A 317 -11.01 12.17 0.75
N LEU A 318 -11.03 12.69 -0.49
CA LEU A 318 -12.13 13.47 -1.02
C LEU A 318 -13.41 12.65 -1.03
N LEU A 319 -13.37 11.45 -1.60
CA LEU A 319 -14.54 10.59 -1.76
C LEU A 319 -15.09 10.12 -0.41
N ASP A 320 -14.22 9.71 0.52
CA ASP A 320 -14.62 9.33 1.89
C ASP A 320 -15.37 10.48 2.59
N ARG A 321 -14.77 11.68 2.60
CA ARG A 321 -15.36 12.86 3.24
C ARG A 321 -16.62 13.35 2.51
N ALA A 322 -16.67 13.23 1.18
CA ALA A 322 -17.84 13.56 0.38
C ALA A 322 -19.00 12.62 0.70
N CYS A 323 -18.77 11.31 0.75
CA CYS A 323 -19.77 10.32 1.13
C CYS A 323 -20.29 10.59 2.55
N HIS A 324 -19.38 10.82 3.51
CA HIS A 324 -19.77 11.16 4.87
C HIS A 324 -20.67 12.41 4.94
N ARG A 325 -20.32 13.47 4.20
CA ARG A 325 -21.13 14.69 4.11
C ARG A 325 -22.48 14.44 3.44
N ALA A 326 -22.51 13.68 2.35
CA ALA A 326 -23.74 13.37 1.62
C ALA A 326 -24.74 12.59 2.50
N ILE A 327 -24.25 11.62 3.29
CA ILE A 327 -25.05 10.87 4.27
C ILE A 327 -25.55 11.81 5.37
N ARG A 328 -24.65 12.54 6.03
CA ARG A 328 -25.02 13.39 7.18
C ARG A 328 -25.95 14.54 6.86
N SER A 329 -25.87 15.08 5.64
CA SER A 329 -26.74 16.18 5.20
C SER A 329 -28.05 15.71 4.59
N GLY A 330 -28.20 14.41 4.29
CA GLY A 330 -29.34 13.87 3.55
C GLY A 330 -29.34 14.21 2.05
N ALA A 331 -28.24 14.78 1.53
CA ALA A 331 -28.08 15.02 0.09
C ALA A 331 -28.07 13.71 -0.70
N GLU A 332 -27.50 12.64 -0.13
CA GLU A 332 -27.50 11.27 -0.68
C GLU A 332 -26.94 11.16 -2.12
N THR A 333 -26.17 12.15 -2.56
CA THR A 333 -25.44 12.16 -3.83
C THR A 333 -24.15 12.96 -3.68
N ILE A 334 -23.21 12.81 -4.62
CA ILE A 334 -22.00 13.63 -4.69
C ILE A 334 -22.14 14.56 -5.89
N ASP A 335 -22.27 15.85 -5.60
CA ASP A 335 -22.31 16.92 -6.59
C ASP A 335 -21.24 17.98 -6.29
N ARG A 336 -21.18 18.99 -7.14
CA ARG A 336 -20.30 20.15 -6.97
C ARG A 336 -20.39 20.78 -5.57
N SER A 337 -21.59 20.92 -5.03
CA SER A 337 -21.83 21.58 -3.74
C SER A 337 -21.25 20.79 -2.57
N ILE A 338 -21.31 19.45 -2.64
CA ILE A 338 -20.68 18.55 -1.67
C ILE A 338 -19.17 18.61 -1.81
N ILE A 339 -18.66 18.50 -3.05
CA ILE A 339 -17.21 18.49 -3.34
C ILE A 339 -16.54 19.78 -2.85
N ASP A 340 -17.13 20.95 -3.09
CA ASP A 340 -16.56 22.25 -2.69
C ASP A 340 -16.48 22.41 -1.16
N ARG A 341 -17.34 21.71 -0.40
CA ARG A 341 -17.38 21.77 1.07
C ARG A 341 -16.46 20.75 1.75
N VAL A 342 -15.91 19.79 1.00
CA VAL A 342 -14.95 18.83 1.56
C VAL A 342 -13.66 19.57 1.90
N ILE A 343 -13.16 19.40 3.12
CA ILE A 343 -11.82 19.85 3.47
C ILE A 343 -10.87 18.71 3.09
N LEU A 344 -9.72 18.98 2.48
CA LEU A 344 -8.70 18.00 2.09
C LEU A 344 -7.42 18.19 2.91
N ASP A 345 -6.35 17.49 2.51
CA ASP A 345 -5.02 17.69 3.08
C ASP A 345 -4.44 19.07 2.71
N ASN A 346 -3.49 19.56 3.51
CA ASN A 346 -2.91 20.89 3.33
C ASN A 346 -2.31 21.11 1.94
N ALA A 347 -1.73 20.07 1.31
CA ALA A 347 -1.12 20.21 -0.01
C ALA A 347 -2.19 20.39 -1.10
N ALA A 348 -3.29 19.65 -1.00
CA ALA A 348 -4.47 19.80 -1.84
C ALA A 348 -5.13 21.18 -1.67
N GLU A 349 -5.33 21.65 -0.43
CA GLU A 349 -5.96 22.95 -0.15
C GLU A 349 -5.12 24.13 -0.65
N VAL A 350 -3.82 24.13 -0.38
CA VAL A 350 -2.90 25.20 -0.84
C VAL A 350 -2.84 25.27 -2.37
N SER A 351 -2.91 24.12 -3.05
CA SER A 351 -2.87 24.07 -4.51
C SER A 351 -4.18 24.50 -5.14
N ALA A 352 -5.32 24.11 -4.56
CA ALA A 352 -6.66 24.50 -5.03
C ALA A 352 -6.92 26.01 -4.89
N ALA A 353 -6.24 26.69 -3.96
CA ALA A 353 -6.35 28.14 -3.75
C ALA A 353 -5.47 29.00 -4.67
N ARG A 354 -4.52 28.38 -5.41
CA ARG A 354 -3.51 29.09 -6.24
C ARG A 354 -3.89 29.21 -7.72
N ARG A 355 -5.08 28.77 -8.12
CA ARG A 355 -5.66 28.88 -9.47
C ARG A 355 -7.13 29.19 -9.36
#